data_AF-A0A6A4P3F3-F1
#
_entry.id   AF-A0A6A4P3F3-F1
#
_cell.length_a   1.000
_cell.length_b   1.000
_cell.length_c   1.000
_cell.angle_alpha   90.00
_cell.angle_beta   90.00
_cell.angle_gamma   90.00
#
_symmetry.space_group_name_H-M   'P 1'
#
loop_
_entity.id
_entity.type
_entity.pdbx_description
1 polymer ?
#
loop_
_entity_poly.entity_id
_entity_poly.type
_entity_poly.pdbx_seq_one_letter_code
_entity_poly.pdbx_strand_id
1 'polypeptide(L)'
;MDGCNHHPQLEQQTPTSSSPPIGTCCKCGGPTTFAPPPPSPSYSEISPPPTYRPIRAPAIPPDPTSQRAIMLAPIPQSHPVPPLHDYNFITPTKRIRSPDDIHHFHNSDSGKHFLGFIVSLSDSVRGRKISDPCHVSQTVTAIVSILETLTLWVDEIPPVQQAARYGNIAYRTWHEKLVENAESLMTQILHEDVKHAKVEIAAYFTDSFGNASRIDYGTGHETNFAAWLYCLARLEEIVEQDYTAVVSRVFVKYIDLMRKLQLVYCLEPAGSHGVWGLDDYQFLPGVPNWNKVNTGLLKMYKAEVLEKVPIMQHFLFGSIIEW
;
A
#
# COMPACT_ATOMS: atom_id res chain seq x y z
N MET A 1 31.12 -77.71 -15.80
CA MET A 1 31.62 -78.03 -17.16
C MET A 1 31.14 -76.92 -18.10
N ASP A 2 31.34 -75.65 -17.75
CA ASP A 2 32.59 -74.87 -17.69
C ASP A 2 32.83 -74.17 -19.02
N GLY A 3 32.34 -72.93 -19.08
CA GLY A 3 32.58 -71.99 -20.17
C GLY A 3 33.87 -71.21 -19.93
N CYS A 4 34.72 -71.16 -20.95
CA CYS A 4 35.88 -70.28 -21.04
C CYS A 4 35.46 -68.88 -21.51
N ASN A 5 35.98 -67.83 -20.88
CA ASN A 5 36.12 -66.52 -21.51
C ASN A 5 37.40 -65.84 -21.01
N HIS A 6 38.22 -65.36 -21.93
CA HIS A 6 39.50 -64.71 -21.67
C HIS A 6 39.35 -63.24 -21.26
N HIS A 7 40.20 -62.83 -20.31
CA HIS A 7 40.42 -61.48 -19.80
C HIS A 7 40.99 -60.51 -20.86
N PRO A 8 40.77 -59.20 -20.64
CA PRO A 8 41.90 -58.34 -20.26
C PRO A 8 41.68 -57.61 -18.93
N GLN A 9 42.78 -57.25 -18.29
CA GLN A 9 42.89 -56.65 -16.95
C GLN A 9 42.27 -55.25 -16.88
N LEU A 10 41.38 -55.04 -15.90
CA LEU A 10 40.94 -53.73 -15.43
C LEU A 10 41.76 -53.39 -14.17
N GLU A 11 42.56 -52.33 -14.26
CA GLU A 11 43.29 -51.78 -13.11
C GLU A 11 42.30 -51.25 -12.05
N GLN A 12 42.52 -51.68 -10.80
CA GLN A 12 41.85 -51.17 -9.62
C GLN A 12 42.31 -49.74 -9.32
N GLN A 13 41.43 -48.76 -9.47
CA GLN A 13 41.55 -47.46 -8.80
C GLN A 13 40.56 -47.39 -7.65
N THR A 14 41.10 -47.18 -6.46
CA THR A 14 40.43 -46.95 -5.18
C THR A 14 39.38 -45.82 -5.27
N PRO A 15 38.21 -45.94 -4.62
CA PRO A 15 37.26 -44.83 -4.56
C PRO A 15 37.82 -43.76 -3.61
N THR A 16 38.31 -42.67 -4.17
CA THR A 16 38.62 -41.46 -3.40
C THR A 16 37.30 -40.80 -3.01
N SER A 17 36.99 -40.82 -1.71
CA SER A 17 35.88 -40.07 -1.13
C SER A 17 36.16 -38.57 -1.28
N SER A 18 35.57 -37.93 -2.28
CA SER A 18 35.53 -36.46 -2.34
C SER A 18 34.44 -35.96 -1.39
N SER A 19 34.86 -35.30 -0.32
CA SER A 19 33.96 -34.64 0.63
C SER A 19 33.18 -33.52 -0.07
N PRO A 20 31.89 -33.30 0.23
CA PRO A 20 31.14 -32.17 -0.32
C PRO A 20 31.75 -30.84 0.19
N PRO A 21 31.69 -29.75 -0.60
CA PRO A 21 32.24 -28.46 -0.17
C PRO A 21 31.44 -27.97 1.04
N ILE A 22 32.11 -27.89 2.18
CA ILE A 22 31.56 -27.33 3.41
C ILE A 22 31.45 -25.82 3.22
N GLY A 23 30.24 -25.32 2.98
CA GLY A 23 29.99 -23.88 3.06
C GLY A 23 30.17 -23.40 4.49
N THR A 24 30.47 -22.13 4.72
CA THR A 24 30.55 -21.55 6.07
C THR A 24 29.44 -20.52 6.31
N CYS A 25 28.85 -20.55 7.50
CA CYS A 25 27.80 -19.66 7.93
C CYS A 25 28.33 -18.22 8.07
N CYS A 26 27.72 -17.28 7.35
CA CYS A 26 28.13 -15.87 7.33
C CYS A 26 27.92 -15.10 8.65
N LYS A 27 27.25 -15.68 9.66
CA LYS A 27 27.12 -15.09 11.01
C LYS A 27 28.15 -15.56 12.02
N CYS A 28 28.64 -16.80 11.92
CA CYS A 28 29.48 -17.41 12.96
C CYS A 28 30.68 -18.21 12.42
N GLY A 29 30.84 -18.32 11.10
CA GLY A 29 31.95 -19.05 10.47
C GLY A 29 31.86 -20.57 10.59
N GLY A 30 30.79 -21.12 11.16
CA GLY A 30 30.61 -22.57 11.33
C GLY A 30 30.27 -23.29 10.01
N PRO A 31 30.59 -24.59 9.88
CA PRO A 31 30.32 -25.39 8.68
C PRO A 31 28.81 -25.56 8.41
N THR A 32 28.37 -25.45 7.16
CA THR A 32 27.00 -25.64 6.68
C THR A 32 26.94 -26.55 5.45
N THR A 33 25.90 -27.38 5.37
CA THR A 33 25.63 -28.33 4.27
C THR A 33 24.73 -27.75 3.18
N PHE A 34 24.27 -26.50 3.32
CA PHE A 34 23.42 -25.84 2.33
C PHE A 34 24.26 -25.22 1.20
N ALA A 35 23.93 -25.55 -0.04
CA ALA A 35 24.54 -24.94 -1.22
C ALA A 35 24.23 -23.43 -1.25
N PRO A 36 25.21 -22.57 -1.62
CA PRO A 36 24.95 -21.16 -1.81
C PRO A 36 23.90 -20.96 -2.92
N PRO A 37 22.99 -19.99 -2.78
CA PRO A 37 22.03 -19.69 -3.83
C PRO A 37 22.76 -19.29 -5.12
N PRO A 38 22.22 -19.63 -6.31
CA PRO A 38 22.85 -19.27 -7.57
C PRO A 38 22.99 -17.75 -7.69
N PRO A 39 24.05 -17.24 -8.35
CA PRO A 39 24.22 -15.81 -8.57
C PRO A 39 23.00 -15.28 -9.31
N SER A 40 22.36 -14.27 -8.73
CA SER A 40 21.20 -13.61 -9.32
C SER A 40 21.58 -12.99 -10.67
N PRO A 41 20.70 -13.00 -11.69
CA PRO A 41 20.95 -12.28 -12.92
C PRO A 41 21.17 -10.80 -12.60
N SER A 42 22.12 -10.17 -13.29
CA SER A 42 22.50 -8.77 -13.12
C SER A 42 21.28 -7.85 -13.27
N TYR A 43 20.72 -7.40 -12.15
CA TYR A 43 19.71 -6.35 -12.13
C TYR A 43 20.37 -5.00 -12.45
N SER A 44 19.65 -4.14 -13.19
CA SER A 44 20.05 -2.76 -13.40
C SER A 44 20.29 -2.05 -12.06
N GLU A 45 21.38 -1.30 -11.93
CA GLU A 45 21.84 -0.62 -10.69
C GLU A 45 20.81 0.34 -10.06
N ILE A 46 19.69 0.61 -10.72
CA ILE A 46 18.76 1.69 -10.36
C ILE A 46 17.55 1.18 -9.54
N SER A 47 17.28 -0.13 -9.47
CA SER A 47 16.23 -0.70 -8.60
C SER A 47 16.38 -2.22 -8.40
N PRO A 48 17.16 -2.69 -7.41
CA PRO A 48 17.11 -4.09 -7.02
C PRO A 48 15.76 -4.42 -6.34
N PRO A 49 15.28 -5.68 -6.40
CA PRO A 49 14.07 -6.09 -5.69
C PRO A 49 14.24 -5.86 -4.18
N PRO A 50 13.15 -5.54 -3.43
CA PRO A 50 13.25 -5.32 -2.01
C PRO A 50 13.72 -6.61 -1.34
N THR A 51 14.97 -6.61 -0.88
CA THR A 51 15.50 -7.69 -0.07
C THR A 51 14.81 -7.60 1.28
N TYR A 52 14.03 -8.62 1.65
CA TYR A 52 13.41 -8.69 2.98
C TYR A 52 14.46 -8.39 4.06
N ARG A 53 14.29 -7.27 4.76
CA ARG A 53 15.18 -6.85 5.84
C ARG A 53 14.49 -7.08 7.18
N PRO A 54 15.12 -7.83 8.10
CA PRO A 54 14.60 -7.98 9.45
C PRO A 54 14.49 -6.64 10.17
N ILE A 55 13.46 -6.49 11.01
CA ILE A 55 13.09 -5.29 11.79
C ILE A 55 14.25 -4.63 12.57
N ARG A 56 15.32 -5.37 12.88
CA ARG A 56 16.51 -4.87 13.61
C ARG A 56 17.72 -4.54 12.73
N ALA A 57 17.59 -4.57 11.40
CA ALA A 57 18.69 -4.20 10.52
C ALA A 57 18.95 -2.68 10.61
N PRO A 58 20.22 -2.22 10.55
CA PRO A 58 20.54 -0.79 10.55
C PRO A 58 19.83 -0.10 9.39
N ALA A 59 19.20 1.04 9.68
CA ALA A 59 18.46 1.81 8.70
C ALA A 59 19.41 2.30 7.59
N ILE A 60 19.07 2.09 6.32
CA ILE A 60 19.89 2.55 5.19
C ILE A 60 19.72 4.07 5.09
N PRO A 61 20.78 4.88 5.19
CA PRO A 61 20.67 6.33 5.01
C PRO A 61 20.02 6.63 3.65
N PRO A 62 19.05 7.55 3.57
CA PRO A 62 18.52 7.98 2.29
C PRO A 62 19.66 8.48 1.42
N ASP A 63 19.62 8.18 0.12
CA ASP A 63 20.57 8.75 -0.83
C ASP A 63 20.48 10.30 -0.76
N PRO A 64 21.59 11.01 -0.46
CA PRO A 64 21.62 12.47 -0.43
C PRO A 64 21.12 13.11 -1.73
N THR A 65 21.24 12.40 -2.85
CA THR A 65 20.74 12.80 -4.17
C THR A 65 19.23 12.81 -4.21
N SER A 66 18.57 11.75 -3.70
CA SER A 66 17.11 11.66 -3.59
C SER A 66 16.53 12.76 -2.69
N GLN A 67 17.18 13.05 -1.56
CA GLN A 67 16.73 14.14 -0.67
C GLN A 67 16.80 15.52 -1.35
N ARG A 68 17.87 15.79 -2.12
CA ARG A 68 17.98 17.03 -2.89
C ARG A 68 16.94 17.11 -4.00
N ALA A 69 16.67 16.00 -4.69
CA ALA A 69 15.63 15.94 -5.72
C ALA A 69 14.24 16.29 -5.15
N ILE A 70 13.88 15.73 -4.00
CA ILE A 70 12.60 16.03 -3.32
C ILE A 70 12.52 17.51 -2.92
N MET A 71 13.59 18.09 -2.37
CA MET A 71 13.59 19.51 -2.00
C MET A 71 13.36 20.44 -3.20
N LEU A 72 13.98 20.11 -4.35
CA LEU A 72 13.93 20.90 -5.57
C LEU A 72 12.68 20.63 -6.43
N ALA A 73 11.97 19.52 -6.19
CA ALA A 73 10.76 19.17 -6.93
C ALA A 73 9.69 20.29 -6.86
N PRO A 74 8.90 20.51 -7.92
CA PRO A 74 7.81 21.47 -7.88
C PRO A 74 6.77 21.04 -6.84
N ILE A 75 6.16 22.02 -6.18
CA ILE A 75 5.10 21.77 -5.21
C ILE A 75 3.86 21.33 -6.00
N PRO A 76 3.25 20.16 -5.70
CA PRO A 76 1.96 19.79 -6.26
C PRO A 76 0.91 20.89 -6.06
N GLN A 77 0.11 21.17 -7.09
CA GLN A 77 -0.94 22.19 -7.05
C GLN A 77 -2.31 21.51 -6.93
N SER A 78 -3.26 22.22 -6.33
CA SER A 78 -4.66 21.78 -6.32
C SER A 78 -5.25 21.83 -7.72
N HIS A 79 -6.12 20.87 -8.01
CA HIS A 79 -6.91 20.83 -9.23
C HIS A 79 -8.36 20.49 -8.86
N PRO A 80 -9.35 21.07 -9.56
CA PRO A 80 -10.75 20.70 -9.36
C PRO A 80 -10.97 19.25 -9.82
N VAL A 81 -11.92 18.56 -9.21
CA VAL A 81 -12.29 17.20 -9.62
C VAL A 81 -13.41 17.32 -10.66
N PRO A 82 -13.18 16.93 -11.94
CA PRO A 82 -14.21 17.05 -12.97
C PRO A 82 -15.32 15.99 -12.75
N PRO A 83 -16.60 16.35 -12.91
CA PRO A 83 -17.68 15.38 -12.83
C PRO A 83 -17.57 14.33 -13.94
N LEU A 84 -18.06 13.13 -13.68
CA LEU A 84 -18.15 12.08 -14.70
C LEU A 84 -19.27 12.39 -15.70
N HIS A 85 -18.97 12.21 -16.98
CA HIS A 85 -19.96 12.38 -18.06
C HIS A 85 -20.54 11.04 -18.55
N ASP A 86 -19.79 9.94 -18.44
CA ASP A 86 -20.17 8.61 -18.89
C ASP A 86 -20.15 7.59 -17.73
N TYR A 87 -21.25 6.85 -17.55
CA TYR A 87 -21.43 5.87 -16.48
C TYR A 87 -21.18 4.41 -16.91
N ASN A 88 -20.10 4.19 -17.67
CA ASN A 88 -19.70 2.85 -18.14
C ASN A 88 -18.65 2.23 -17.20
N PHE A 89 -19.06 1.89 -15.98
CA PHE A 89 -18.17 1.39 -14.94
C PHE A 89 -17.60 0.01 -15.24
N ILE A 90 -16.32 -0.20 -14.92
CA ILE A 90 -15.62 -1.46 -15.15
C ILE A 90 -14.89 -1.93 -13.89
N THR A 91 -14.67 -3.23 -13.77
CA THR A 91 -13.78 -3.75 -12.72
C THR A 91 -12.36 -3.23 -12.94
N PRO A 92 -11.75 -2.54 -11.95
CA PRO A 92 -10.48 -1.86 -12.17
C PRO A 92 -9.33 -2.86 -12.13
N THR A 93 -8.25 -2.54 -12.85
CA THR A 93 -7.15 -3.45 -13.15
C THR A 93 -5.79 -2.82 -12.86
N LYS A 94 -4.79 -3.65 -12.58
CA LYS A 94 -3.41 -3.20 -12.38
C LYS A 94 -2.75 -2.85 -13.70
N ARG A 95 -2.15 -1.66 -13.77
CA ARG A 95 -1.44 -1.16 -14.96
C ARG A 95 0.03 -0.85 -14.72
N ILE A 96 0.39 -0.35 -13.54
CA ILE A 96 1.75 0.05 -13.19
C ILE A 96 2.65 -1.18 -12.98
N ARG A 97 3.71 -1.29 -13.79
CA ARG A 97 4.73 -2.34 -13.69
C ARG A 97 6.16 -1.80 -13.71
N SER A 98 6.32 -0.54 -14.12
CA SER A 98 7.61 0.11 -14.31
C SER A 98 7.58 1.58 -13.88
N PRO A 99 8.73 2.24 -13.72
CA PRO A 99 8.78 3.69 -13.48
C PRO A 99 8.17 4.52 -14.62
N ASP A 100 8.27 4.05 -15.87
CA ASP A 100 7.68 4.73 -17.03
C ASP A 100 6.15 4.74 -16.96
N ASP A 101 5.55 3.66 -16.44
CA ASP A 101 4.11 3.57 -16.18
C ASP A 101 3.65 4.62 -15.15
N ILE A 102 4.43 4.85 -14.10
CA ILE A 102 4.15 5.92 -13.12
C ILE A 102 4.23 7.28 -13.80
N HIS A 103 5.27 7.51 -14.60
CA HIS A 103 5.42 8.78 -15.31
C HIS A 103 4.27 9.01 -16.29
N HIS A 104 3.78 7.95 -16.96
CA HIS A 104 2.59 8.00 -17.80
C HIS A 104 1.37 8.46 -16.99
N PHE A 105 1.08 7.79 -15.87
CA PHE A 105 -0.04 8.13 -15.00
C PHE A 105 0.05 9.57 -14.48
N HIS A 106 1.20 10.01 -13.98
CA HIS A 106 1.37 11.38 -13.46
C HIS A 106 1.18 12.47 -14.53
N ASN A 107 1.40 12.15 -15.80
CA ASN A 107 1.18 13.08 -16.91
C ASN A 107 -0.23 12.99 -17.51
N SER A 108 -0.99 11.94 -17.20
CA SER A 108 -2.39 11.81 -17.61
C SER A 108 -3.27 12.78 -16.83
N ASP A 109 -4.46 13.07 -17.37
CA ASP A 109 -5.41 13.96 -16.71
C ASP A 109 -5.94 13.32 -15.43
N SER A 110 -6.15 12.00 -15.42
CA SER A 110 -6.52 11.26 -14.20
C SER A 110 -5.49 11.43 -13.08
N GLY A 111 -4.19 11.30 -13.38
CA GLY A 111 -3.15 11.46 -12.36
C GLY A 111 -3.02 12.88 -11.83
N LYS A 112 -3.15 13.89 -12.70
CA LYS A 112 -3.14 15.31 -12.29
C LYS A 112 -4.33 15.65 -11.39
N HIS A 113 -5.54 15.21 -11.75
CA HIS A 113 -6.73 15.46 -10.94
C HIS A 113 -6.71 14.68 -9.64
N PHE A 114 -6.21 13.44 -9.62
CA PHE A 114 -6.04 12.67 -8.39
C PHE A 114 -5.08 13.36 -7.42
N LEU A 115 -3.87 13.72 -7.88
CA LEU A 115 -2.91 14.44 -7.04
C LEU A 115 -3.46 15.82 -6.62
N GLY A 116 -4.12 16.52 -7.53
CA GLY A 116 -4.75 17.80 -7.24
C GLY A 116 -5.85 17.71 -6.19
N PHE A 117 -6.64 16.63 -6.17
CA PHE A 117 -7.61 16.36 -5.13
C PHE A 117 -6.96 16.21 -3.75
N ILE A 118 -5.84 15.48 -3.64
CA ILE A 118 -5.09 15.36 -2.38
C ILE A 118 -4.62 16.73 -1.89
N VAL A 119 -4.13 17.58 -2.80
CA VAL A 119 -3.73 18.95 -2.45
C VAL A 119 -4.93 19.79 -2.02
N SER A 120 -6.08 19.68 -2.70
CA SER A 120 -7.33 20.36 -2.33
C SER A 120 -7.82 19.96 -0.93
N LEU A 121 -7.75 18.66 -0.58
CA LEU A 121 -8.05 18.18 0.77
C LEU A 121 -7.11 18.80 1.81
N SER A 122 -5.81 18.79 1.56
CA SER A 122 -4.80 19.41 2.44
C SER A 122 -5.04 20.90 2.63
N ASP A 123 -5.35 21.64 1.56
CA ASP A 123 -5.62 23.07 1.62
C ASP A 123 -6.92 23.38 2.38
N SER A 124 -7.94 22.52 2.28
CA SER A 124 -9.23 22.71 2.96
C SER A 124 -9.15 22.77 4.49
N VAL A 125 -8.09 22.18 5.08
CA VAL A 125 -7.86 22.15 6.54
C VAL A 125 -6.77 23.11 7.00
N ARG A 126 -6.21 23.91 6.09
CA ARG A 126 -5.13 24.85 6.44
C ARG A 126 -5.59 25.84 7.51
N GLY A 127 -4.86 25.87 8.62
CA GLY A 127 -5.12 26.78 9.74
C GLY A 127 -6.37 26.43 10.57
N ARG A 128 -6.97 25.24 10.37
CA ARG A 128 -8.13 24.76 11.12
C ARG A 128 -7.72 23.68 12.12
N LYS A 129 -8.42 23.59 13.25
CA LYS A 129 -8.31 22.48 14.19
C LYS A 129 -9.28 21.37 13.80
N ILE A 130 -8.94 20.14 14.16
CA ILE A 130 -9.86 18.99 14.00
C ILE A 130 -11.19 19.26 14.71
N SER A 131 -11.19 19.92 15.88
CA SER A 131 -12.39 20.25 16.64
C SER A 131 -13.28 21.34 16.02
N ASP A 132 -12.80 22.06 15.01
CA ASP A 132 -13.53 23.20 14.47
C ASP A 132 -14.82 22.74 13.76
N PRO A 133 -15.93 23.50 13.86
CA PRO A 133 -17.13 23.25 13.07
C PRO A 133 -16.83 23.33 11.56
N CYS A 134 -17.44 22.43 10.80
CA CYS A 134 -17.37 22.40 9.34
C CYS A 134 -18.69 21.89 8.76
N HIS A 135 -18.90 22.08 7.46
CA HIS A 135 -20.01 21.47 6.75
C HIS A 135 -19.85 19.95 6.74
N VAL A 136 -20.93 19.22 7.01
CA VAL A 136 -20.96 17.76 7.02
C VAL A 136 -22.21 17.33 6.25
N SER A 137 -22.01 16.81 5.03
CA SER A 137 -23.11 16.26 4.24
C SER A 137 -23.61 14.90 4.77
N GLN A 138 -24.73 14.44 4.21
CA GLN A 138 -25.25 13.10 4.48
C GLN A 138 -24.25 12.02 4.06
N THR A 139 -23.56 12.22 2.94
CA THR A 139 -22.51 11.33 2.45
C THR A 139 -21.37 11.21 3.46
N VAL A 140 -20.84 12.33 3.95
CA VAL A 140 -19.78 12.33 4.96
C VAL A 140 -20.23 11.60 6.23
N THR A 141 -21.47 11.81 6.66
CA THR A 141 -22.06 11.13 7.82
C THR A 141 -22.15 9.61 7.59
N ALA A 142 -22.59 9.19 6.40
CA ALA A 142 -22.66 7.77 6.03
C ALA A 142 -21.28 7.11 6.03
N ILE A 143 -20.26 7.78 5.47
CA ILE A 143 -18.87 7.27 5.47
C ILE A 143 -18.35 7.09 6.90
N VAL A 144 -18.58 8.07 7.79
CA VAL A 144 -18.19 7.97 9.20
C VAL A 144 -18.90 6.79 9.87
N SER A 145 -20.20 6.61 9.64
CA SER A 145 -20.97 5.48 10.18
C SER A 145 -20.45 4.13 9.67
N ILE A 146 -20.04 4.04 8.41
CA ILE A 146 -19.42 2.85 7.84
C ILE A 146 -18.10 2.54 8.57
N LEU A 147 -17.21 3.53 8.76
CA LEU A 147 -15.95 3.34 9.47
C LEU A 147 -16.16 2.93 10.93
N GLU A 148 -17.21 3.45 11.59
CA GLU A 148 -17.60 3.01 12.93
C GLU A 148 -18.11 1.56 12.93
N THR A 149 -18.89 1.16 11.94
CA THR A 149 -19.32 -0.24 11.75
C THR A 149 -18.12 -1.18 11.57
N LEU A 150 -17.16 -0.79 10.72
CA LEU A 150 -15.92 -1.55 10.53
C LEU A 150 -15.09 -1.66 11.82
N THR A 151 -15.10 -0.60 12.64
CA THR A 151 -14.45 -0.56 13.96
C THR A 151 -15.12 -1.52 14.94
N LEU A 152 -16.45 -1.63 14.93
CA LEU A 152 -17.20 -2.58 15.76
C LEU A 152 -16.92 -4.03 15.35
N TRP A 153 -16.77 -4.31 14.06
CA TRP A 153 -16.40 -5.66 13.62
C TRP A 153 -15.06 -6.13 14.16
N VAL A 154 -14.13 -5.22 14.47
CA VAL A 154 -12.88 -5.59 15.15
C VAL A 154 -13.14 -6.11 16.57
N ASP A 155 -14.13 -5.54 17.27
CA ASP A 155 -14.52 -6.01 18.61
C ASP A 155 -15.25 -7.36 18.56
N GLU A 156 -16.06 -7.57 17.51
CA GLU A 156 -16.79 -8.82 17.27
C GLU A 156 -15.86 -9.98 16.82
N ILE A 157 -14.67 -9.67 16.30
CA ILE A 157 -13.72 -10.63 15.75
C ILE A 157 -12.41 -10.53 16.54
N PRO A 158 -12.35 -11.08 17.77
CA PRO A 158 -11.17 -10.97 18.61
C PRO A 158 -9.98 -11.76 18.04
N PRO A 159 -8.73 -11.38 18.39
CA PRO A 159 -7.54 -12.12 17.99
C PRO A 159 -7.59 -13.57 18.47
N VAL A 160 -7.19 -14.50 17.61
CA VAL A 160 -7.08 -15.91 17.98
C VAL A 160 -5.71 -16.21 18.57
N GLN A 161 -5.65 -17.19 19.48
CA GLN A 161 -4.38 -17.67 19.99
C GLN A 161 -3.61 -18.38 18.87
N GLN A 162 -2.37 -17.94 18.62
CA GLN A 162 -1.52 -18.48 17.59
C GLN A 162 -0.05 -18.52 18.04
N ALA A 163 0.75 -19.38 17.41
CA ALA A 163 2.17 -19.47 17.70
C ALA A 163 2.97 -18.28 17.11
N ALA A 164 2.49 -17.67 16.02
CA ALA A 164 3.14 -16.57 15.35
C ALA A 164 2.95 -15.24 16.12
N ARG A 165 4.02 -14.45 16.23
CA ARG A 165 4.03 -13.18 16.97
C ARG A 165 3.39 -12.02 16.20
N TYR A 166 3.48 -12.03 14.87
CA TYR A 166 2.95 -10.99 13.97
C TYR A 166 1.88 -11.61 13.06
N GLY A 167 1.00 -10.77 12.54
CA GLY A 167 -0.08 -11.15 11.64
C GLY A 167 -1.06 -12.14 12.27
N ASN A 168 -2.00 -11.64 13.06
CA ASN A 168 -3.06 -12.48 13.62
C ASN A 168 -4.03 -12.92 12.53
N ILE A 169 -4.24 -14.24 12.40
CA ILE A 169 -5.08 -14.79 11.33
C ILE A 169 -6.55 -14.38 11.43
N ALA A 170 -7.03 -13.91 12.59
CA ALA A 170 -8.38 -13.37 12.75
C ALA A 170 -8.64 -12.14 11.86
N TYR A 171 -7.57 -11.43 11.44
CA TYR A 171 -7.67 -10.36 10.45
C TYR A 171 -8.30 -10.84 9.13
N ARG A 172 -8.04 -12.10 8.72
CA ARG A 172 -8.62 -12.66 7.50
C ARG A 172 -10.14 -12.76 7.61
N THR A 173 -10.65 -13.15 8.77
CA THR A 173 -12.09 -13.19 9.04
C THR A 173 -12.70 -11.79 9.01
N TRP A 174 -12.02 -10.79 9.60
CA TRP A 174 -12.47 -9.40 9.53
C TRP A 174 -12.49 -8.88 8.09
N HIS A 175 -11.44 -9.15 7.32
CA HIS A 175 -11.33 -8.71 5.92
C HIS A 175 -12.30 -9.45 5.00
N GLU A 176 -12.57 -10.74 5.23
CA GLU A 176 -13.58 -11.50 4.50
C GLU A 176 -14.97 -10.89 4.72
N LYS A 177 -15.33 -10.57 5.97
CA LYS A 177 -16.57 -9.86 6.30
C LYS A 177 -16.66 -8.50 5.59
N LEU A 178 -15.56 -7.74 5.52
CA LEU A 178 -15.47 -6.50 4.75
C LEU A 178 -15.78 -6.71 3.28
N VAL A 179 -15.18 -7.71 2.64
CA VAL A 179 -15.38 -8.00 1.21
C VAL A 179 -16.81 -8.45 0.94
N GLU A 180 -17.38 -9.33 1.76
CA GLU A 180 -18.76 -9.81 1.63
C GLU A 180 -19.80 -8.70 1.76
N ASN A 181 -19.52 -7.67 2.58
CA ASN A 181 -20.44 -6.57 2.83
C ASN A 181 -20.14 -5.32 2.00
N ALA A 182 -19.09 -5.31 1.17
CA ALA A 182 -18.62 -4.12 0.47
C ALA A 182 -19.72 -3.46 -0.38
N GLU A 183 -20.48 -4.22 -1.16
CA GLU A 183 -21.55 -3.67 -1.99
C GLU A 183 -22.69 -3.03 -1.18
N SER A 184 -23.03 -3.63 -0.03
CA SER A 184 -24.04 -3.10 0.88
C SER A 184 -23.59 -1.78 1.50
N LEU A 185 -22.32 -1.71 1.92
CA LEU A 185 -21.70 -0.48 2.44
C LEU A 185 -21.70 0.64 1.38
N MET A 186 -21.35 0.33 0.13
CA MET A 186 -21.37 1.33 -0.94
C MET A 186 -22.79 1.83 -1.25
N THR A 187 -23.80 0.98 -1.11
CA THR A 187 -25.21 1.36 -1.36
C THR A 187 -25.73 2.38 -0.35
N GLN A 188 -25.11 2.50 0.83
CA GLN A 188 -25.45 3.53 1.83
C GLN A 188 -24.91 4.91 1.47
N ILE A 189 -23.93 4.98 0.58
CA ILE A 189 -23.29 6.23 0.13
C ILE A 189 -23.87 6.68 -1.20
N LEU A 190 -24.04 5.75 -2.15
CA LEU A 190 -24.34 6.10 -3.54
C LEU A 190 -25.82 6.43 -3.78
N HIS A 191 -26.08 7.54 -4.49
CA HIS A 191 -27.40 7.82 -5.05
C HIS A 191 -27.74 6.88 -6.23
N GLU A 192 -29.04 6.78 -6.57
CA GLU A 192 -29.55 5.78 -7.53
C GLU A 192 -28.82 5.77 -8.87
N ASP A 193 -28.56 6.95 -9.45
CA ASP A 193 -28.02 7.08 -10.81
C ASP A 193 -26.60 6.53 -10.95
N VAL A 194 -25.83 6.49 -9.85
CA VAL A 194 -24.45 6.00 -9.84
C VAL A 194 -24.27 4.69 -9.07
N LYS A 195 -25.35 4.02 -8.64
CA LYS A 195 -25.25 2.74 -7.92
C LYS A 195 -24.47 1.66 -8.68
N HIS A 196 -24.44 1.72 -10.00
CA HIS A 196 -23.65 0.79 -10.82
C HIS A 196 -22.14 0.96 -10.63
N ALA A 197 -21.67 2.10 -10.11
CA ALA A 197 -20.26 2.36 -9.82
C ALA A 197 -19.65 1.38 -8.80
N LYS A 198 -20.48 0.66 -8.03
CA LYS A 198 -20.05 -0.36 -7.06
C LYS A 198 -19.11 -1.40 -7.65
N VAL A 199 -19.30 -1.77 -8.93
CA VAL A 199 -18.44 -2.72 -9.64
C VAL A 199 -16.97 -2.26 -9.70
N GLU A 200 -16.77 -0.94 -9.63
CA GLU A 200 -15.48 -0.30 -9.69
C GLU A 200 -14.98 0.13 -8.30
N ILE A 201 -15.78 0.94 -7.59
CA ILE A 201 -15.32 1.61 -6.37
C ILE A 201 -15.09 0.64 -5.20
N ALA A 202 -15.75 -0.52 -5.19
CA ALA A 202 -15.60 -1.51 -4.12
C ALA A 202 -14.17 -2.07 -4.04
N ALA A 203 -13.46 -2.15 -5.18
CA ALA A 203 -12.08 -2.64 -5.21
C ALA A 203 -11.12 -1.68 -4.49
N TYR A 204 -11.25 -0.37 -4.72
CA TYR A 204 -10.46 0.65 -4.00
C TYR A 204 -10.78 0.64 -2.51
N PHE A 205 -12.07 0.56 -2.16
CA PHE A 205 -12.51 0.50 -0.76
C PHE A 205 -11.95 -0.72 -0.03
N THR A 206 -12.12 -1.92 -0.59
CA THR A 206 -11.67 -3.15 0.09
C THR A 206 -10.14 -3.23 0.21
N ASP A 207 -9.39 -2.75 -0.79
CA ASP A 207 -7.93 -2.69 -0.74
C ASP A 207 -7.38 -1.51 0.08
N SER A 208 -8.24 -0.73 0.75
CA SER A 208 -7.85 0.39 1.62
C SER A 208 -7.39 -0.04 3.02
N PHE A 209 -7.64 -1.28 3.41
CA PHE A 209 -7.56 -1.72 4.82
C PHE A 209 -6.41 -2.69 5.10
N GLY A 210 -5.57 -2.98 4.11
CA GLY A 210 -4.45 -3.93 4.21
C GLY A 210 -4.66 -5.18 3.36
N ASN A 211 -3.70 -6.11 3.35
CA ASN A 211 -3.78 -7.33 2.56
C ASN A 211 -4.07 -8.57 3.43
N ALA A 212 -5.19 -9.26 3.21
CA ALA A 212 -5.57 -10.45 4.01
C ALA A 212 -4.57 -11.61 3.92
N SER A 213 -3.94 -11.82 2.76
CA SER A 213 -2.99 -12.92 2.58
C SER A 213 -1.70 -12.68 3.35
N ARG A 214 -1.13 -11.48 3.21
CA ARG A 214 0.12 -11.06 3.86
C ARG A 214 -0.07 -10.58 5.31
N ILE A 215 -1.29 -10.19 5.69
CA ILE A 215 -1.64 -9.60 6.99
C ILE A 215 -0.75 -8.36 7.27
N ASP A 216 -0.67 -7.51 6.25
CA ASP A 216 0.11 -6.27 6.27
C ASP A 216 -0.73 -5.05 5.89
N TYR A 217 -0.23 -3.87 6.25
CA TYR A 217 -0.80 -2.57 5.90
C TYR A 217 0.32 -1.56 5.65
N GLY A 218 0.11 -0.62 4.73
CA GLY A 218 1.08 0.44 4.43
C GLY A 218 0.50 1.52 3.50
N THR A 219 1.36 2.42 3.04
CA THR A 219 0.96 3.65 2.32
C THR A 219 0.26 3.40 0.98
N GLY A 220 0.44 2.23 0.36
CA GLY A 220 -0.34 1.83 -0.81
C GLY A 220 -1.84 1.66 -0.49
N HIS A 221 -2.15 1.07 0.66
CA HIS A 221 -3.53 0.91 1.15
C HIS A 221 -4.14 2.26 1.55
N GLU A 222 -3.36 3.12 2.21
CA GLU A 222 -3.77 4.52 2.48
C GLU A 222 -4.09 5.27 1.18
N THR A 223 -3.29 5.06 0.12
CA THR A 223 -3.49 5.66 -1.20
C THR A 223 -4.75 5.13 -1.89
N ASN A 224 -5.09 3.85 -1.71
CA ASN A 224 -6.37 3.30 -2.18
C ASN A 224 -7.57 3.92 -1.45
N PHE A 225 -7.45 4.25 -0.16
CA PHE A 225 -8.52 4.97 0.56
C PHE A 225 -8.72 6.37 -0.02
N ALA A 226 -7.63 7.06 -0.31
CA ALA A 226 -7.69 8.36 -0.97
C ALA A 226 -8.23 8.26 -2.42
N ALA A 227 -7.90 7.19 -3.16
CA ALA A 227 -8.46 6.90 -4.47
C ALA A 227 -9.97 6.64 -4.41
N TRP A 228 -10.43 5.91 -3.40
CA TRP A 228 -11.86 5.70 -3.18
C TRP A 228 -12.61 7.01 -2.90
N LEU A 229 -12.06 7.88 -2.05
CA LEU A 229 -12.63 9.22 -1.82
C LEU A 229 -12.62 10.08 -3.08
N TYR A 230 -11.56 9.99 -3.90
CA TYR A 230 -11.50 10.65 -5.19
C TYR A 230 -12.57 10.14 -6.15
N CYS A 231 -12.83 8.83 -6.20
CA CYS A 231 -13.93 8.26 -6.99
C CYS A 231 -15.28 8.81 -6.54
N LEU A 232 -15.53 8.94 -5.23
CA LEU A 232 -16.75 9.56 -4.72
C LEU A 232 -16.88 11.04 -5.13
N ALA A 233 -15.76 11.77 -5.15
CA ALA A 233 -15.75 13.15 -5.66
C ALA A 233 -16.04 13.23 -7.17
N ARG A 234 -15.51 12.29 -7.97
CA ARG A 234 -15.79 12.17 -9.41
C ARG A 234 -17.26 11.82 -9.71
N LEU A 235 -17.90 11.10 -8.79
CA LEU A 235 -19.34 10.75 -8.82
C LEU A 235 -20.24 11.83 -8.20
N GLU A 236 -19.66 12.97 -7.80
CA GLU A 236 -20.37 14.09 -7.16
C GLU A 236 -21.04 13.75 -5.81
N GLU A 237 -20.67 12.62 -5.20
CA GLU A 237 -21.13 12.23 -3.86
C GLU A 237 -20.47 13.04 -2.76
N ILE A 238 -19.24 13.50 -3.02
CA ILE A 238 -18.46 14.41 -2.17
C ILE A 238 -18.15 15.65 -3.00
N VAL A 239 -18.56 16.81 -2.51
CA VAL A 239 -18.28 18.10 -3.14
C VAL A 239 -17.22 18.89 -2.38
N GLU A 240 -16.68 19.96 -2.96
CA GLU A 240 -15.61 20.76 -2.30
C GLU A 240 -15.99 21.29 -0.91
N GLN A 241 -17.28 21.54 -0.67
CA GLN A 241 -17.78 21.98 0.64
C GLN A 241 -17.56 20.92 1.74
N ASP A 242 -17.48 19.65 1.36
CA ASP A 242 -17.25 18.53 2.27
C ASP A 242 -15.77 18.30 2.58
N TYR A 243 -14.83 18.86 1.81
CA TYR A 243 -13.40 18.51 1.89
C TYR A 243 -12.81 18.68 3.29
N THR A 244 -13.18 19.76 4.00
CA THR A 244 -12.75 19.95 5.38
C THR A 244 -13.21 18.80 6.28
N ALA A 245 -14.45 18.32 6.13
CA ALA A 245 -14.97 17.21 6.92
C ALA A 245 -14.47 15.83 6.46
N VAL A 246 -14.18 15.66 5.16
CA VAL A 246 -13.48 14.48 4.65
C VAL A 246 -12.14 14.30 5.38
N VAL A 247 -11.39 15.37 5.58
CA VAL A 247 -10.13 15.28 6.33
C VAL A 247 -10.36 15.21 7.84
N SER A 248 -11.17 16.13 8.41
CA SER A 248 -11.28 16.29 9.87
C SER A 248 -12.25 15.31 10.56
N ARG A 249 -13.03 14.53 9.79
CA ARG A 249 -13.97 13.52 10.31
C ARG A 249 -13.67 12.16 9.72
N VAL A 250 -13.74 12.02 8.39
CA VAL A 250 -13.58 10.71 7.72
C VAL A 250 -12.16 10.19 7.87
N PHE A 251 -11.15 10.99 7.51
CA PHE A 251 -9.76 10.55 7.59
C PHE A 251 -9.31 10.30 9.03
N VAL A 252 -9.76 11.12 9.99
CA VAL A 252 -9.53 10.87 11.43
C VAL A 252 -10.07 9.50 11.85
N LYS A 253 -11.33 9.18 11.48
CA LYS A 253 -11.95 7.88 11.79
C LYS A 253 -11.28 6.71 11.08
N TYR A 254 -10.83 6.91 9.84
CA TYR A 254 -10.05 5.91 9.10
C TYR A 254 -8.74 5.58 9.81
N ILE A 255 -8.01 6.62 10.25
CA ILE A 255 -6.74 6.48 10.98
C ILE A 255 -6.94 5.78 12.33
N ASP A 256 -8.03 6.10 13.06
CA ASP A 256 -8.37 5.42 14.31
C ASP A 256 -8.66 3.92 14.09
N LEU A 257 -9.41 3.58 13.04
CA LEU A 257 -9.66 2.20 12.65
C LEU A 257 -8.37 1.47 12.24
N MET A 258 -7.50 2.11 11.45
CA MET A 258 -6.24 1.49 11.01
C MET A 258 -5.35 1.18 12.21
N ARG A 259 -5.23 2.11 13.16
CA ARG A 259 -4.49 1.90 14.41
C ARG A 259 -5.07 0.73 15.21
N LYS A 260 -6.39 0.63 15.29
CA LYS A 260 -7.04 -0.50 15.96
C LYS A 260 -6.72 -1.82 15.27
N LEU A 261 -6.83 -1.91 13.94
CA LEU A 261 -6.48 -3.12 13.19
C LEU A 261 -5.02 -3.52 13.38
N GLN A 262 -4.09 -2.56 13.26
CA GLN A 262 -2.66 -2.76 13.46
C GLN A 262 -2.34 -3.32 14.85
N LEU A 263 -2.95 -2.76 15.89
CA LEU A 263 -2.70 -3.16 17.27
C LEU A 263 -3.39 -4.49 17.63
N VAL A 264 -4.64 -4.68 17.23
CA VAL A 264 -5.44 -5.87 17.59
C VAL A 264 -4.95 -7.08 16.82
N TYR A 265 -4.68 -6.94 15.52
CA TYR A 265 -4.26 -8.05 14.68
C TYR A 265 -2.74 -8.10 14.43
N CYS A 266 -1.95 -7.23 15.05
CA CYS A 266 -0.49 -7.18 14.89
C CYS A 266 -0.06 -7.15 13.41
N LEU A 267 -0.69 -6.29 12.60
CA LEU A 267 -0.41 -6.20 11.16
C LEU A 267 1.05 -5.83 10.91
N GLU A 268 1.65 -6.44 9.89
CA GLU A 268 3.02 -6.11 9.48
C GLU A 268 3.05 -4.81 8.64
N PRO A 269 4.11 -4.00 8.72
CA PRO A 269 4.30 -2.88 7.79
C PRO A 269 4.49 -3.38 6.36
N ALA A 270 3.68 -2.89 5.42
CA ALA A 270 3.82 -3.16 4.00
C ALA A 270 4.81 -2.16 3.37
N GLY A 271 6.00 -2.64 3.01
CA GLY A 271 7.08 -1.82 2.44
C GLY A 271 8.38 -1.92 3.25
N SER A 272 9.50 -1.45 2.68
CA SER A 272 10.84 -1.75 3.20
C SER A 272 11.56 -0.58 3.89
N HIS A 273 10.88 0.53 4.17
CA HIS A 273 11.59 1.73 4.63
C HIS A 273 11.88 1.82 6.14
N GLY A 274 11.22 1.01 6.98
CA GLY A 274 11.48 1.01 8.44
C GLY A 274 11.63 2.44 9.01
N VAL A 275 12.67 2.65 9.82
CA VAL A 275 13.00 3.90 10.55
C VAL A 275 13.12 5.18 9.68
N TRP A 276 13.10 5.10 8.34
CA TRP A 276 13.14 6.26 7.44
C TRP A 276 11.86 6.50 6.63
N GLY A 277 10.83 5.66 6.78
CA GLY A 277 9.47 6.08 6.44
C GLY A 277 9.08 7.22 7.37
N LEU A 278 8.36 8.23 6.87
CA LEU A 278 7.83 9.32 7.72
C LEU A 278 7.04 8.74 8.92
N ASP A 279 6.41 7.60 8.69
CA ASP A 279 5.80 6.67 9.64
C ASP A 279 5.85 5.26 9.01
N ASP A 280 5.84 4.20 9.82
CA ASP A 280 5.83 2.81 9.33
C ASP A 280 4.52 2.45 8.59
N TYR A 281 3.46 3.26 8.76
CA TYR A 281 2.12 2.95 8.24
C TYR A 281 1.41 4.13 7.54
N GLN A 282 1.62 5.39 7.96
CA GLN A 282 0.79 6.55 7.58
C GLN A 282 1.61 7.76 7.11
N PHE A 283 1.35 8.27 5.91
CA PHE A 283 2.08 9.44 5.43
C PHE A 283 1.36 10.77 5.73
N LEU A 284 0.03 10.75 5.87
CA LEU A 284 -0.80 11.95 5.85
C LEU A 284 -0.96 12.76 7.17
N PRO A 285 -0.72 12.22 8.39
CA PRO A 285 -0.87 13.01 9.63
C PRO A 285 0.46 13.42 10.32
N GLY A 286 0.81 14.72 10.34
CA GLY A 286 1.65 15.32 11.41
C GLY A 286 2.48 16.58 11.09
N VAL A 287 2.77 17.38 12.16
CA VAL A 287 3.95 18.29 12.40
C VAL A 287 3.68 19.84 12.44
N PRO A 288 4.32 20.64 13.36
CA PRO A 288 3.77 21.90 13.89
C PRO A 288 4.14 23.23 13.17
N ASN A 289 4.88 23.24 12.06
CA ASN A 289 5.18 24.49 11.32
C ASN A 289 4.58 24.44 9.91
N TRP A 290 3.29 24.74 9.83
CA TRP A 290 2.42 24.07 8.85
C TRP A 290 2.74 24.32 7.38
N ASN A 291 3.10 25.53 6.97
CA ASN A 291 3.22 25.82 5.52
C ASN A 291 4.43 25.12 4.86
N LYS A 292 5.61 25.20 5.49
CA LYS A 292 6.82 24.53 4.96
C LYS A 292 6.76 23.02 5.14
N VAL A 293 6.20 22.57 6.26
CA VAL A 293 5.98 21.15 6.55
C VAL A 293 5.00 20.55 5.55
N ASN A 294 3.82 21.14 5.37
CA ASN A 294 2.81 20.64 4.43
C ASN A 294 3.36 20.58 3.00
N THR A 295 4.07 21.63 2.58
CA THR A 295 4.76 21.64 1.29
C THR A 295 5.78 20.50 1.17
N GLY A 296 6.60 20.28 2.19
CA GLY A 296 7.57 19.18 2.23
C GLY A 296 6.92 17.80 2.22
N LEU A 297 5.82 17.64 2.96
CA LEU A 297 5.02 16.41 3.02
C LEU A 297 4.37 16.13 1.67
N LEU A 298 3.79 17.10 0.98
CA LEU A 298 3.22 16.87 -0.35
C LEU A 298 4.29 16.42 -1.37
N LYS A 299 5.48 17.02 -1.32
CA LYS A 299 6.60 16.58 -2.17
C LYS A 299 7.08 15.18 -1.81
N MET A 300 7.17 14.86 -0.52
CA MET A 300 7.61 13.55 -0.05
C MET A 300 6.55 12.47 -0.28
N TYR A 301 5.26 12.78 -0.19
CA TYR A 301 4.17 11.87 -0.57
C TYR A 301 4.27 11.52 -2.06
N LYS A 302 4.46 12.54 -2.92
CA LYS A 302 4.67 12.29 -4.35
C LYS A 302 5.90 11.40 -4.59
N ALA A 303 7.04 11.72 -4.00
CA ALA A 303 8.30 11.01 -4.27
C ALA A 303 8.40 9.61 -3.63
N GLU A 304 7.89 9.46 -2.39
CA GLU A 304 8.07 8.24 -1.59
C GLU A 304 6.85 7.31 -1.63
N VAL A 305 5.72 7.77 -2.16
CA VAL A 305 4.52 6.94 -2.34
C VAL A 305 4.19 6.84 -3.83
N LEU A 306 3.82 7.97 -4.46
CA LEU A 306 3.31 7.97 -5.83
C LEU A 306 4.37 7.66 -6.90
N GLU A 307 5.65 7.93 -6.62
CA GLU A 307 6.76 7.64 -7.53
C GLU A 307 7.44 6.27 -7.28
N LYS A 308 6.93 5.47 -6.34
CA LYS A 308 7.50 4.15 -6.00
C LYS A 308 6.70 3.02 -6.63
N VAL A 309 7.30 2.34 -7.60
CA VAL A 309 6.71 1.14 -8.23
C VAL A 309 6.28 0.08 -7.22
N PRO A 310 7.07 -0.28 -6.18
CA PRO A 310 6.65 -1.29 -5.21
C PRO A 310 5.34 -0.96 -4.47
N ILE A 311 5.01 0.33 -4.37
CA ILE A 311 3.79 0.83 -3.73
C ILE A 311 2.68 0.93 -4.79
N MET A 312 2.92 1.71 -5.85
CA MET A 312 1.91 2.03 -6.86
C MET A 312 1.56 0.87 -7.81
N GLN A 313 2.32 -0.22 -7.86
CA GLN A 313 1.94 -1.44 -8.60
C GLN A 313 0.62 -2.06 -8.11
N HIS A 314 0.17 -1.69 -6.91
CA HIS A 314 -1.10 -2.15 -6.33
C HIS A 314 -2.27 -1.21 -6.64
N PHE A 315 -1.99 0.00 -7.14
CA PHE A 315 -3.01 0.97 -7.53
C PHE A 315 -3.79 0.47 -8.75
N LEU A 316 -5.12 0.62 -8.70
CA LEU A 316 -6.04 0.08 -9.71
C LEU A 316 -6.52 1.19 -10.65
N PHE A 317 -6.87 0.80 -11.88
CA PHE A 317 -7.36 1.71 -12.92
C PHE A 317 -8.63 1.15 -13.55
N GLY A 318 -9.67 1.98 -13.63
CA GLY A 318 -10.99 1.65 -14.17
C GLY A 318 -11.51 2.74 -15.10
N SER A 319 -12.83 2.97 -15.14
CA SER A 319 -13.43 4.05 -15.92
C SER A 319 -13.46 5.38 -15.15
N ILE A 320 -13.38 5.34 -13.81
CA ILE A 320 -13.34 6.56 -12.99
C ILE A 320 -11.91 7.08 -12.92
N ILE A 321 -10.95 6.23 -12.58
CA ILE A 321 -9.53 6.56 -12.62
C ILE A 321 -8.93 5.90 -13.87
N GLU A 322 -8.93 6.65 -14.97
CA GLU A 322 -8.47 6.18 -16.25
C GLU A 322 -6.94 6.05 -16.28
N TRP A 323 -6.45 5.10 -17.09
CA TRP A 323 -5.03 4.85 -17.33
C TRP A 323 -4.44 5.91 -18.27
#